data_AF-A0A2N5JQM5-F1
#
_entry.id   AF-A0A2N5JQM5-F1
#
_cell.length_a   1.000
_cell.length_b   1.000
_cell.length_c   1.000
_cell.angle_alpha   90.00
_cell.angle_beta   90.00
_cell.angle_gamma   90.00
#
_symmetry.space_group_name_H-M   'P 1'
#
loop_
_entity.id
_entity.type
_entity.pdbx_description
1 polymer ?
#
loop_
_entity_poly.entity_id
_entity_poly.type
_entity_poly.pdbx_seq_one_letter_code
_entity_poly.pdbx_strand_id
1 'polypeptide(L)'
;MKNTSHPKAFARKPESMQGLLNQLELVQRFAKEGFWVTTEELGHLLEIDPLQFQGQRQFPWRNFVCSLVEQQHNQQFWQISPRNSAVVAPANPLINS
;
A
#
# COMPACT_ATOMS: atom_id res chain seq x y z
N MET A 1 -2.41 33.28 -21.08
CA MET A 1 -3.50 33.07 -20.11
C MET A 1 -3.61 31.57 -19.83
N LYS A 2 -3.35 31.20 -18.56
CA LYS A 2 -3.71 29.96 -17.83
C LYS A 2 -3.65 28.61 -18.58
N ASN A 3 -2.56 27.87 -18.38
CA ASN A 3 -2.53 26.42 -18.54
C ASN A 3 -3.24 25.79 -17.35
N THR A 4 -4.43 25.22 -17.57
CA THR A 4 -5.18 24.51 -16.53
C THR A 4 -4.78 23.03 -16.58
N SER A 5 -3.75 22.65 -15.81
CA SER A 5 -3.48 21.25 -15.49
C SER A 5 -4.63 20.74 -14.61
N HIS A 6 -5.54 19.96 -15.19
CA HIS A 6 -6.55 19.27 -14.39
C HIS A 6 -5.86 18.20 -13.52
N PRO A 7 -6.10 18.16 -12.19
CA PRO A 7 -5.66 17.05 -11.36
C PRO A 7 -6.32 15.78 -11.86
N LYS A 8 -5.53 14.72 -12.02
CA LYS A 8 -5.96 13.40 -12.47
C LYS A 8 -6.96 12.87 -11.43
N ALA A 9 -8.24 12.85 -11.77
CA ALA A 9 -9.31 12.44 -10.86
C ALA A 9 -9.11 10.98 -10.42
N PHE A 10 -8.85 10.77 -9.12
CA PHE A 10 -8.76 9.45 -8.46
C PHE A 10 -10.15 8.82 -8.24
N ALA A 11 -11.04 8.94 -9.22
CA ALA A 11 -12.33 8.27 -9.21
C ALA A 11 -12.37 7.30 -10.39
N ARG A 12 -12.12 6.00 -10.14
CA ARG A 12 -12.31 4.97 -11.16
C ARG A 12 -13.06 3.74 -10.64
N LYS A 13 -13.75 3.16 -11.62
CA LYS A 13 -14.62 1.97 -11.62
C LYS A 13 -14.13 0.84 -10.71
N PRO A 14 -15.04 -0.05 -10.25
CA PRO A 14 -14.64 -1.29 -9.60
C PRO A 14 -13.65 -2.02 -10.49
N GLU A 15 -12.42 -2.19 -9.99
CA GLU A 15 -11.37 -2.92 -10.68
C GLU A 15 -11.88 -4.33 -11.01
N SER A 16 -11.49 -4.85 -12.17
CA SER A 16 -11.65 -6.29 -12.40
C SER A 16 -10.86 -7.03 -11.32
N MET A 17 -11.37 -8.18 -10.87
CA MET A 17 -10.67 -9.01 -9.89
C MET A 17 -9.20 -9.30 -10.29
N GLN A 18 -8.94 -9.39 -11.60
CA GLN A 18 -7.58 -9.54 -12.13
C GLN A 18 -6.71 -8.31 -11.91
N GLY A 19 -7.24 -7.09 -12.12
CA GLY A 19 -6.50 -5.85 -11.87
C GLY A 19 -6.08 -5.75 -10.41
N LEU A 20 -7.03 -6.06 -9.52
CA LEU A 20 -6.77 -6.10 -8.10
C LEU A 20 -5.70 -7.15 -7.72
N LEU A 21 -5.80 -8.38 -8.25
CA LEU A 21 -4.80 -9.41 -7.97
C LEU A 21 -3.40 -8.97 -8.43
N ASN A 22 -3.29 -8.39 -9.62
CA ASN A 22 -2.02 -7.88 -10.14
C ASN A 22 -1.44 -6.77 -9.24
N GLN A 23 -2.28 -5.86 -8.74
CA GLN A 23 -1.86 -4.82 -7.80
C GLN A 23 -1.32 -5.43 -6.50
N LEU A 24 -2.04 -6.40 -5.93
CA LEU A 24 -1.65 -7.07 -4.69
C LEU A 24 -0.34 -7.86 -4.85
N GLU A 25 -0.16 -8.55 -5.98
CA GLU A 25 1.09 -9.25 -6.30
C GLU A 25 2.26 -8.28 -6.42
N LEU A 26 2.05 -7.14 -7.07
CA LEU A 26 3.08 -6.10 -7.17
C LEU A 26 3.47 -5.59 -5.78
N VAL A 27 2.49 -5.21 -4.94
CA VAL A 27 2.75 -4.74 -3.57
C VAL A 27 3.46 -5.81 -2.73
N GLN A 28 3.06 -7.08 -2.85
CA GLN A 28 3.71 -8.18 -2.16
C GLN A 28 5.19 -8.33 -2.53
N ARG A 29 5.54 -8.09 -3.80
CA ARG A 29 6.95 -8.08 -4.24
C ARG A 29 7.72 -6.93 -3.60
N PHE A 30 7.18 -5.71 -3.60
CA PHE A 30 7.81 -4.57 -2.91
C PHE A 30 8.04 -4.86 -1.42
N ALA A 31 7.04 -5.47 -0.77
CA ALA A 31 7.11 -5.82 0.63
C ALA A 31 8.16 -6.91 0.93
N LYS A 32 8.32 -7.90 0.03
CA LYS A 32 9.29 -8.99 0.18
C LYS A 32 10.73 -8.51 -0.03
N GLU A 33 10.95 -7.70 -1.05
CA GLU A 33 12.28 -7.19 -1.39
C GLU A 33 12.73 -6.04 -0.47
N GLY A 34 11.80 -5.45 0.29
CA GLY A 34 12.09 -4.40 1.26
C GLY A 34 12.45 -3.05 0.62
N PHE A 35 11.97 -2.80 -0.61
CA PHE A 35 12.24 -1.56 -1.33
C PHE A 35 11.69 -0.34 -0.60
N TRP A 36 12.42 0.77 -0.75
CA TRP A 36 11.94 2.09 -0.35
C TRP A 36 11.35 2.78 -1.57
N VAL A 37 10.16 3.33 -1.40
CA VAL A 37 9.43 4.05 -2.45
C VAL A 37 9.08 5.45 -1.98
N THR A 38 9.03 6.37 -2.91
CA THR A 38 8.62 7.75 -2.64
C THR A 38 7.12 7.83 -2.34
N THR A 39 6.68 8.93 -1.72
CA THR A 39 5.24 9.20 -1.52
C THR A 39 4.42 9.16 -2.82
N GLU A 40 4.99 9.64 -3.94
CA GLU A 40 4.32 9.61 -5.26
C GLU A 40 4.22 8.18 -5.81
N GLU A 41 5.32 7.42 -5.77
CA GLU A 41 5.34 6.02 -6.21
C GLU A 41 4.42 5.14 -5.34
N LEU A 42 4.39 5.38 -4.03
CA LEU A 42 3.47 4.71 -3.12
C LEU A 42 2.01 5.02 -3.48
N GLY A 43 1.69 6.28 -3.76
CA GLY A 43 0.35 6.68 -4.19
C GLY A 43 -0.07 5.99 -5.48
N HIS A 44 0.84 5.88 -6.44
CA HIS A 44 0.60 5.11 -7.67
C HIS A 44 0.43 3.61 -7.42
N LEU A 45 1.27 3.02 -6.57
CA LEU A 45 1.22 1.60 -6.27
C LEU A 45 -0.06 1.20 -5.54
N LEU A 46 -0.53 2.03 -4.60
CA LEU A 46 -1.71 1.78 -3.78
C LEU A 46 -3.00 2.34 -4.38
N GLU A 47 -2.90 3.10 -5.47
CA GLU A 47 -3.98 3.91 -6.06
C GLU A 47 -4.64 4.87 -5.05
N ILE A 48 -3.82 5.49 -4.20
CA ILE A 48 -4.25 6.46 -3.18
C ILE A 48 -3.62 7.80 -3.50
N ASP A 49 -4.38 8.88 -3.31
CA ASP A 49 -3.86 10.24 -3.45
C ASP A 49 -2.71 10.48 -2.45
N PRO A 50 -1.49 10.84 -2.92
CA PRO A 50 -0.33 11.13 -2.07
C PRO A 50 -0.60 12.10 -0.91
N LEU A 51 -1.57 13.02 -1.08
CA LEU A 51 -1.96 13.97 -0.04
C LEU A 51 -2.51 13.29 1.22
N GLN A 52 -3.07 12.09 1.09
CA GLN A 52 -3.59 11.34 2.23
C GLN A 52 -2.49 10.82 3.17
N PHE A 53 -1.24 10.77 2.70
CA PHE A 53 -0.11 10.34 3.51
C PHE A 53 0.51 11.48 4.34
N GLN A 54 0.11 12.74 4.09
CA GLN A 54 0.68 13.89 4.78
C GLN A 54 0.49 13.81 6.30
N GLY A 55 1.59 14.02 7.04
CA GLY A 55 1.60 13.96 8.50
C GLY A 55 1.52 12.54 9.08
N GLN A 56 1.40 11.50 8.25
CA GLN A 56 1.44 10.12 8.71
C GLN A 56 2.88 9.61 8.80
N ARG A 57 3.17 8.82 9.83
CA ARG A 57 4.44 8.06 9.93
C ARG A 57 4.27 6.60 9.57
N GLN A 58 3.03 6.10 9.64
CA GLN A 58 2.69 4.71 9.34
C GLN A 58 1.18 4.61 9.12
N PHE A 59 0.75 3.74 8.22
CA PHE A 59 -0.66 3.40 8.05
C PHE A 59 -0.86 1.96 7.55
N PRO A 60 -1.99 1.32 7.92
CA PRO A 60 -2.36 0.03 7.36
C PRO A 60 -2.96 0.18 5.96
N TRP A 61 -2.65 -0.75 5.07
CA TRP A 61 -3.31 -0.88 3.77
C TRP A 61 -3.53 -2.37 3.47
N ARG A 62 -4.79 -2.82 3.56
CA ARG A 62 -5.15 -4.25 3.41
C ARG A 62 -4.31 -5.16 4.33
N ASN A 63 -3.55 -6.08 3.74
CA ASN A 63 -2.66 -7.03 4.42
C ASN A 63 -1.24 -6.49 4.60
N PHE A 64 -1.04 -5.18 4.46
CA PHE A 64 0.26 -4.53 4.53
C PHE A 64 0.25 -3.37 5.51
N VAL A 65 1.46 -2.98 5.93
CA VAL A 65 1.73 -1.77 6.68
C VAL A 65 2.74 -0.94 5.89
N CYS A 66 2.40 0.32 5.63
CA CYS A 66 3.29 1.27 4.98
C CYS A 66 3.89 2.15 6.09
N SER A 67 5.21 2.20 6.18
CA SER A 67 5.92 2.95 7.22
C SER A 67 6.87 3.96 6.58
N LEU A 68 6.85 5.20 7.06
CA LEU A 68 7.83 6.22 6.70
C LEU A 68 9.17 5.81 7.30
N VAL A 69 10.18 5.62 6.46
CA VAL A 69 11.51 5.18 6.88
C VAL A 69 12.49 6.34 6.90
N GLU A 70 12.39 7.24 5.92
CA GLU A 70 13.30 8.37 5.82
C GLU A 70 12.63 9.61 5.22
N GLN A 71 13.17 10.78 5.54
CA GLN A 71 12.83 12.04 4.89
C GLN A 71 14.12 12.76 4.50
N GLN A 72 14.34 12.94 3.20
CA GLN A 72 15.51 13.64 2.66
C GLN A 72 15.05 14.69 1.64
N HIS A 73 15.61 15.90 1.68
CA HIS A 73 15.38 16.94 0.66
C HIS A 73 13.90 17.17 0.27
N ASN A 74 13.00 17.21 1.25
CA ASN A 74 11.54 17.35 1.06
C ASN A 74 10.84 16.15 0.40
N GLN A 75 11.52 15.01 0.31
CA GLN A 75 11.00 13.75 -0.19
C GLN A 75 10.92 12.74 0.95
N GLN A 76 9.81 12.03 1.01
CA GLN A 76 9.54 11.00 2.01
C GLN A 76 9.67 9.63 1.36
N PHE A 77 10.34 8.72 2.06
CA PHE A 77 10.57 7.35 1.63
C PHE A 77 9.84 6.39 2.55
N TRP A 78 9.11 5.48 1.93
CA TRP A 78 8.22 4.54 2.59
C TRP A 78 8.65 3.12 2.30
N GLN A 79 8.53 2.26 3.29
CA GLN A 79 8.70 0.84 3.15
C GLN A 79 7.37 0.15 3.41
N ILE A 80 7.06 -0.83 2.56
CA ILE A 80 5.88 -1.67 2.70
C ILE A 80 6.33 -2.96 3.39
N SER A 81 5.56 -3.43 4.35
CA SER A 81 5.81 -4.69 5.02
C SER A 81 4.52 -5.50 5.14
N PRO A 82 4.58 -6.84 5.09
CA PRO A 82 3.42 -7.65 5.39
C PRO A 82 2.91 -7.29 6.78
N ARG A 83 1.60 -7.03 6.89
CA ARG A 83 0.96 -6.98 8.20
C ARG A 83 1.06 -8.39 8.74
N ASN A 84 1.75 -8.55 9.87
CA ASN A 84 1.95 -9.85 10.49
C ASN A 84 0.60 -10.35 11.02
N SER A 85 -0.23 -10.87 10.13
CA SER A 85 -1.41 -11.63 10.48
C SER A 85 -0.87 -13.00 10.87
N ALA A 86 -0.57 -13.16 12.15
CA ALA A 86 -0.68 -14.45 12.79
C ALA A 86 -2.16 -14.88 12.64
N VAL A 87 -2.51 -15.33 11.43
CA VAL A 87 -3.78 -16.00 11.17
C VAL A 87 -3.64 -17.31 11.91
N VAL A 88 -4.22 -17.32 13.10
CA VAL A 88 -4.60 -18.46 13.90
C VAL A 88 -4.90 -19.62 12.95
N ALA A 89 -3.99 -20.60 12.90
CA ALA A 89 -4.31 -21.89 12.33
C ALA A 89 -5.63 -22.33 12.98
N PRO A 90 -6.65 -22.79 12.22
CA PRO A 90 -7.86 -23.28 12.83
C PRO A 90 -7.42 -24.37 13.82
N ALA A 91 -7.64 -24.11 15.12
CA ALA A 91 -7.42 -25.11 16.14
C ALA A 91 -8.32 -26.28 15.76
N ASN A 92 -7.73 -27.36 15.26
CA ASN A 92 -8.43 -28.63 15.13
C ASN A 92 -8.98 -28.96 16.53
N PRO A 93 -10.29 -28.98 16.76
CA PRO A 93 -10.78 -29.69 17.93
C PRO A 93 -10.49 -31.17 17.64
N LEU A 94 -9.50 -31.73 18.33
CA LEU A 94 -9.42 -33.17 18.50
C LEU A 94 -10.73 -33.61 19.17
N ILE A 95 -11.68 -34.05 18.35
CA ILE A 95 -12.83 -34.83 18.81
C ILE A 95 -12.27 -36.20 19.13
N ASN A 96 -11.87 -36.39 20.38
CA ASN A 96 -11.68 -37.74 20.92
C ASN A 96 -13.07 -38.36 21.07
N SER A 97 -13.34 -39.38 20.25
CA SER A 97 -14.41 -40.38 20.50
C SER A 97 -13.84 -41.51 21.34
#